data_AF-A0AAV0NVJ3-F1
#
_entry.id   AF-A0AAV0NVJ3-F1
#
_cell.length_a   1.000
_cell.length_b   1.000
_cell.length_c   1.000
_cell.angle_alpha   90.00
_cell.angle_beta   90.00
_cell.angle_gamma   90.00
#
_symmetry.space_group_name_H-M   'P 1'
#
loop_
_entity.id
_entity.type
_entity.pdbx_description
1 polymer ?
#
loop_
_entity_poly.entity_id
_entity_poly.type
_entity_poly.pdbx_seq_one_letter_code
_entity_poly.pdbx_strand_id
1 'polypeptide(L)'
;MWVSTFCSGDPSVFEPYWRKNGGKCTITISGHDSLSYFSDPNSVCWYMEPELQEAIRRVHRVVGNAETEGCHVVAGTGSTVLFQAALYALSTSSSSVAAEPMKVVCAAPYYSQYKEQVELLQSRLYEWGGDAETFDGSAAPFIEVVTSPNNPDGSLREAAVANKTGNGKLIHDLAYYWPNYTPITRPADYDIMLFTLTKCTGHAGSRIGWALVKDVEVAKKMTTFMQITTIGVSKDSQLRAAKILDVVAEDCEQHAADADKTFFGESRKLMAERWEKLREAVKDKKDVFTLPKYPKRYCNFSGRYFQPAPAFGWLECKEGCDASALMKAHNVLTRGGETFGVSSRYTRISMIGREEEFERFIERISGIQCVDEEDEEEEEEEEGFVVMNGNNGGDVIRLGNENSNSHGKWLEQVEVQ
;
A
#
# COMPACT_ATOMS: atom_id res chain seq x y z
N MET A 1 8.92 -27.41 3.57
CA MET A 1 8.83 -26.77 2.24
C MET A 1 8.79 -25.26 2.46
N TRP A 2 9.63 -24.46 1.77
CA TRP A 2 9.71 -23.01 2.00
C TRP A 2 8.52 -22.29 1.36
N VAL A 3 7.71 -21.63 2.19
CA VAL A 3 6.57 -20.83 1.73
C VAL A 3 7.08 -19.46 1.26
N SER A 4 6.66 -19.03 0.08
CA SER A 4 7.02 -17.71 -0.45
C SER A 4 5.95 -16.71 -0.05
N THR A 5 6.35 -15.56 0.50
CA THR A 5 5.41 -14.54 1.00
C THR A 5 5.34 -13.35 0.04
N PHE A 6 4.24 -13.23 -0.71
CA PHE A 6 3.96 -12.11 -1.62
C PHE A 6 2.87 -11.18 -1.09
N CYS A 7 2.44 -11.38 0.16
CA CYS A 7 1.49 -10.52 0.85
C CYS A 7 2.05 -9.10 1.09
N SER A 8 3.35 -9.00 1.33
CA SER A 8 4.03 -7.75 1.69
C SER A 8 4.34 -6.92 0.45
N GLY A 9 4.09 -5.61 0.52
CA GLY A 9 4.56 -4.65 -0.46
C GLY A 9 6.01 -4.20 -0.21
N ASP A 10 6.88 -5.02 0.37
CA ASP A 10 8.27 -4.63 0.65
C ASP A 10 9.06 -4.44 -0.67
N PRO A 11 9.54 -3.21 -0.98
CA PRO A 11 10.10 -2.85 -2.28
C PRO A 11 11.59 -3.21 -2.42
N SER A 12 11.97 -4.42 -2.04
CA SER A 12 13.37 -4.90 -2.11
C SER A 12 13.89 -5.08 -3.54
N VAL A 13 13.01 -5.00 -4.55
CA VAL A 13 13.36 -4.96 -5.99
C VAL A 13 14.39 -3.88 -6.35
N PHE A 14 14.45 -2.77 -5.61
CA PHE A 14 15.39 -1.69 -5.89
C PHE A 14 16.76 -1.86 -5.24
N GLU A 15 16.96 -2.90 -4.41
CA GLU A 15 18.22 -3.14 -3.72
C GLU A 15 19.43 -3.27 -4.67
N PRO A 16 19.37 -4.00 -5.81
CA PRO A 16 20.50 -4.10 -6.73
C PRO A 16 20.95 -2.74 -7.29
N TYR A 17 20.02 -1.83 -7.59
CA TYR A 17 20.34 -0.47 -8.04
C TYR A 17 21.13 0.28 -6.97
N TRP A 18 20.68 0.23 -5.72
CA TRP A 18 21.37 0.91 -4.62
C TRP A 18 22.69 0.24 -4.23
N ARG A 19 22.86 -1.08 -4.42
CA ARG A 19 24.18 -1.71 -4.27
C ARG A 19 25.19 -1.20 -5.30
N LYS A 20 24.75 -0.98 -6.54
CA LYS A 20 25.58 -0.47 -7.63
C LYS A 20 25.90 1.03 -7.48
N ASN A 21 24.93 1.84 -7.07
CA ASN A 21 25.01 3.30 -7.08
C ASN A 21 25.11 3.95 -5.68
N GLY A 22 24.95 3.16 -4.62
CA GLY A 22 24.72 3.63 -3.26
C GLY A 22 25.89 4.34 -2.59
N GLY A 23 27.11 4.22 -3.14
CA GLY A 23 28.25 5.02 -2.69
C GLY A 23 27.95 6.52 -2.69
N LYS A 24 27.17 6.99 -3.69
CA LYS A 24 26.70 8.38 -3.80
C LYS A 24 25.68 8.77 -2.72
N CYS A 25 25.01 7.79 -2.10
CA CYS A 25 24.01 7.98 -1.05
C CYS A 25 24.56 7.82 0.36
N THR A 26 25.86 7.53 0.51
CA THR A 26 26.52 7.46 1.82
C THR A 26 26.36 8.80 2.52
N ILE A 27 25.92 8.75 3.77
CA ILE A 27 25.88 9.92 4.67
C ILE A 27 26.76 9.65 5.88
N THR A 28 27.32 10.71 6.43
CA THR A 28 28.04 10.70 7.71
C THR A 28 27.28 11.61 8.65
N ILE A 29 26.89 11.08 9.81
CA ILE A 29 26.26 11.85 10.89
C ILE A 29 27.24 11.85 12.06
N SER A 30 27.70 13.02 12.46
CA SER A 30 28.60 13.18 13.60
C SER A 30 27.81 13.01 14.91
N GLY A 31 28.46 12.57 15.98
CA GLY A 31 27.78 12.32 17.27
C GLY A 31 27.15 13.55 17.94
N HIS A 32 27.39 14.76 17.43
CA HIS A 32 26.81 16.01 17.92
C HIS A 32 25.79 16.62 16.93
N ASP A 33 25.58 15.99 15.77
CA ASP A 33 24.61 16.47 14.80
C ASP A 33 23.19 16.18 15.30
N SER A 34 22.23 17.03 14.92
CA SER A 34 20.80 16.78 15.16
C SER A 34 20.37 16.57 16.62
N LEU A 35 21.11 17.12 17.60
CA LEU A 35 20.74 17.05 19.04
C LEU A 35 19.43 17.78 19.39
N SER A 36 19.04 18.78 18.60
CA SER A 36 17.85 19.60 18.82
C SER A 36 16.58 18.93 18.28
N TYR A 37 15.46 19.13 18.98
CA TYR A 37 14.14 18.78 18.44
C TYR A 37 13.79 19.59 17.18
N PHE A 38 14.17 20.87 17.16
CA PHE A 38 13.78 21.82 16.11
C PHE A 38 14.76 21.80 14.93
N SER A 39 14.22 21.85 13.71
CA SER A 39 14.97 22.24 12.50
C SER A 39 14.81 23.73 12.22
N ASP A 40 13.55 24.16 12.06
CA ASP A 40 13.18 25.55 11.82
C ASP A 40 11.91 25.90 12.61
N PRO A 41 12.03 26.57 13.77
CA PRO A 41 10.88 26.95 14.60
C PRO A 41 9.85 27.86 13.91
N ASN A 42 10.20 28.51 12.80
CA ASN A 42 9.31 29.41 12.07
C ASN A 42 8.51 28.71 10.96
N SER A 43 8.89 27.49 10.59
CA SER A 43 8.19 26.70 9.57
C SER A 43 6.91 26.08 10.13
N VAL A 44 5.90 25.91 9.27
CA VAL A 44 4.69 25.14 9.61
C VAL A 44 5.06 23.75 10.11
N CYS A 45 6.03 23.09 9.46
CA CYS A 45 6.54 21.78 9.85
C CYS A 45 7.91 21.94 10.54
N TRP A 46 7.90 22.46 11.77
CA TRP A 46 9.11 22.93 12.48
C TRP A 46 10.21 21.88 12.72
N TYR A 47 9.87 20.59 12.68
CA TYR A 47 10.81 19.47 12.86
C TYR A 47 11.43 18.98 11.55
N MET A 48 11.04 19.55 10.41
CA MET A 48 11.49 19.11 9.08
C MET A 48 12.84 19.70 8.72
N GLU A 49 13.81 18.85 8.37
CA GLU A 49 15.10 19.30 7.88
C GLU A 49 14.97 20.07 6.55
N PRO A 50 15.58 21.26 6.41
CA PRO A 50 15.54 22.04 5.17
C PRO A 50 16.00 21.25 3.94
N GLU A 51 17.02 20.41 4.09
CA GLU A 51 17.56 19.56 3.03
C GLU A 51 16.50 18.57 2.53
N LEU A 52 15.69 18.00 3.43
CA LEU A 52 14.60 17.11 3.03
C LEU A 52 13.52 17.88 2.28
N GLN A 53 13.19 19.09 2.72
CA GLN A 53 12.17 19.91 2.07
C GLN A 53 12.58 20.29 0.66
N GLU A 54 13.82 20.72 0.46
CA GLU A 54 14.34 21.04 -0.86
C GLU A 54 14.42 19.78 -1.75
N ALA A 55 14.93 18.67 -1.23
CA ALA A 55 15.04 17.42 -2.00
C ALA A 55 13.66 16.91 -2.47
N ILE A 56 12.61 17.04 -1.64
CA ILE A 56 11.23 16.70 -2.01
C ILE A 56 10.72 17.61 -3.15
N ARG A 57 10.90 18.93 -3.03
CA ARG A 57 10.46 19.86 -4.08
C ARG A 57 11.21 19.61 -5.38
N ARG A 58 12.53 19.41 -5.28
CA ARG A 58 13.40 19.13 -6.41
C ARG A 58 13.02 17.84 -7.13
N VAL A 59 12.79 16.73 -6.42
CA VAL A 59 12.40 15.46 -7.07
C VAL A 59 11.05 15.59 -7.79
N HIS A 60 10.06 16.26 -7.21
CA HIS A 60 8.78 16.48 -7.88
C HIS A 60 8.89 17.38 -9.10
N ARG A 61 9.73 18.42 -9.05
CA ARG A 61 10.00 19.32 -10.18
C ARG A 61 10.63 18.58 -11.35
N VAL A 62 11.64 17.74 -11.11
CA VAL A 62 12.33 17.03 -12.20
C VAL A 62 11.51 15.87 -12.76
N VAL A 63 10.64 15.24 -11.95
CA VAL A 63 9.74 14.17 -12.40
C VAL A 63 8.49 14.75 -13.07
N GLY A 64 8.01 15.91 -12.62
CA GLY A 64 6.78 16.56 -13.11
C GLY A 64 5.50 15.83 -12.71
N ASN A 65 5.50 15.09 -11.58
CA ASN A 65 4.35 14.30 -11.14
C ASN A 65 3.45 15.00 -10.11
N ALA A 66 3.87 16.10 -9.50
CA ALA A 66 3.06 16.84 -8.54
C ALA A 66 3.40 18.32 -8.56
N GLU A 67 2.37 19.14 -8.37
CA GLU A 67 2.51 20.57 -8.21
C GLU A 67 2.85 20.89 -6.76
N THR A 68 4.02 21.51 -6.54
CA THR A 68 4.52 21.79 -5.19
C THR A 68 4.43 23.27 -4.83
N GLU A 69 4.36 24.16 -5.83
CA GLU A 69 4.22 25.59 -5.60
C GLU A 69 2.91 25.90 -4.87
N GLY A 70 2.98 26.78 -3.86
CA GLY A 70 1.83 27.08 -3.00
C GLY A 70 1.45 25.98 -2.00
N CYS A 71 2.11 24.82 -1.99
CA CYS A 71 1.88 23.77 -1.00
C CYS A 71 2.81 23.89 0.21
N HIS A 72 2.29 23.55 1.39
CA HIS A 72 3.06 23.26 2.59
C HIS A 72 3.51 21.79 2.61
N VAL A 73 4.75 21.53 3.01
CA VAL A 73 5.27 20.16 3.11
C VAL A 73 5.24 19.73 4.57
N VAL A 74 4.58 18.61 4.87
CA VAL A 74 4.57 18.00 6.20
C VAL A 74 5.24 16.64 6.13
N ALA A 75 6.37 16.48 6.82
CA ALA A 75 7.06 15.20 6.93
C ALA A 75 6.40 14.31 7.98
N GLY A 76 6.39 12.99 7.74
CA GLY A 76 5.86 12.01 8.69
C GLY A 76 6.58 10.68 8.63
N THR A 77 6.35 9.85 9.65
CA THR A 77 6.95 8.52 9.81
C THR A 77 6.32 7.50 8.85
N GLY A 78 6.52 7.73 7.55
CA GLY A 78 5.82 7.10 6.43
C GLY A 78 4.46 7.74 6.14
N SER A 79 3.92 7.47 4.96
CA SER A 79 2.57 7.95 4.58
C SER A 79 1.47 7.42 5.51
N THR A 80 1.69 6.28 6.18
CA THR A 80 0.80 5.71 7.20
C THR A 80 0.44 6.69 8.31
N VAL A 81 1.42 7.39 8.87
CA VAL A 81 1.14 8.35 9.96
C VAL A 81 0.55 9.65 9.39
N LEU A 82 1.00 10.07 8.20
CA LEU A 82 0.44 11.24 7.52
C LEU A 82 -1.04 11.07 7.14
N PHE A 83 -1.45 9.84 6.79
CA PHE A 83 -2.85 9.51 6.56
C PHE A 83 -3.69 9.78 7.81
N GLN A 84 -3.26 9.29 8.98
CA GLN A 84 -3.93 9.56 10.25
C GLN A 84 -3.91 11.05 10.61
N ALA A 85 -2.79 11.74 10.37
CA ALA A 85 -2.69 13.18 10.59
C ALA A 85 -3.69 13.97 9.71
N ALA A 86 -3.88 13.55 8.45
CA ALA A 86 -4.84 14.15 7.54
C ALA A 86 -6.29 13.88 7.99
N LEU A 87 -6.61 12.65 8.42
CA LEU A 87 -7.93 12.33 9.00
C LEU A 87 -8.24 13.21 10.21
N TYR A 88 -7.28 13.34 11.13
CA TYR A 88 -7.39 14.24 12.28
C TYR A 88 -7.61 15.69 11.86
N ALA A 89 -6.78 16.21 10.95
CA ALA A 89 -6.84 17.59 10.51
C ALA A 89 -8.17 17.93 9.82
N LEU A 90 -8.65 17.07 8.92
CA LEU A 90 -9.90 17.29 8.19
C LEU A 90 -11.14 17.19 9.09
N SER A 91 -11.12 16.28 10.06
CA SER A 91 -12.25 16.03 10.99
C SER A 91 -12.32 17.05 12.13
N THR A 92 -11.24 17.75 12.43
CA THR A 92 -11.19 18.83 13.43
C THR A 92 -11.26 20.23 12.82
N SER A 93 -11.54 20.33 11.52
CA SER A 93 -11.61 21.61 10.80
C SER A 93 -12.99 22.25 10.74
N SER A 94 -14.03 21.60 11.28
CA SER A 94 -15.33 22.24 11.53
C SER A 94 -15.36 22.89 12.92
N SER A 95 -15.94 24.08 13.02
CA SER A 95 -16.05 24.87 14.25
C SER A 95 -16.98 24.27 15.31
N SER A 96 -17.74 23.23 14.94
CA SER A 96 -18.57 22.44 15.85
C SER A 96 -18.06 21.00 15.88
N VAL A 97 -17.91 20.44 17.08
CA VAL A 97 -17.84 18.98 17.27
C VAL A 97 -19.15 18.42 16.71
N ALA A 98 -19.08 17.75 15.56
CA ALA A 98 -20.25 17.09 15.01
C ALA A 98 -20.76 16.04 16.01
N ALA A 99 -22.08 15.91 16.14
CA ALA A 99 -22.68 14.89 17.01
C ALA A 99 -22.33 13.47 16.53
N GLU A 100 -22.03 13.32 15.25
CA GLU A 100 -21.64 12.07 14.60
C GLU A 100 -20.23 12.17 14.00
N PRO A 101 -19.46 11.06 14.02
CA PRO A 101 -18.14 11.00 13.41
C PRO A 101 -18.21 11.18 11.89
N MET A 102 -17.19 11.83 11.31
CA MET A 102 -17.08 12.01 9.86
C MET A 102 -16.82 10.66 9.17
N LYS A 103 -17.62 10.33 8.15
CA LYS A 103 -17.43 9.08 7.39
C LYS A 103 -16.15 9.16 6.56
N VAL A 104 -15.34 8.09 6.59
CA VAL A 104 -14.15 7.92 5.75
C VAL A 104 -14.43 6.83 4.73
N VAL A 105 -14.48 7.18 3.45
CA VAL A 105 -14.83 6.28 2.35
C VAL A 105 -13.69 6.13 1.35
N CYS A 106 -13.64 5.00 0.66
CA CYS A 106 -12.70 4.75 -0.43
C CYS A 106 -13.33 3.80 -1.44
N ALA A 107 -13.18 4.06 -2.74
CA ALA A 107 -13.76 3.22 -3.78
C ALA A 107 -13.15 1.82 -3.75
N ALA A 108 -13.95 0.76 -3.73
CA ALA A 108 -13.46 -0.61 -3.80
C ALA A 108 -12.96 -0.97 -5.23
N PRO A 109 -11.96 -1.87 -5.37
CA PRO A 109 -11.06 -2.33 -4.32
C PRO A 109 -10.14 -1.21 -3.84
N TYR A 110 -9.87 -1.16 -2.53
CA TYR A 110 -9.05 -0.12 -1.88
C TYR A 110 -7.93 -0.74 -1.04
N TYR A 111 -6.91 0.05 -0.69
CA TYR A 111 -5.80 -0.41 0.13
C TYR A 111 -6.29 -0.97 1.48
N SER A 112 -6.00 -2.26 1.72
CA SER A 112 -6.57 -3.03 2.83
C SER A 112 -6.37 -2.41 4.23
N GLN A 113 -5.31 -1.61 4.42
CA GLN A 113 -5.02 -1.03 5.74
C GLN A 113 -5.73 0.30 6.00
N TYR A 114 -6.53 0.86 5.08
CA TYR A 114 -7.28 2.08 5.40
C TYR A 114 -8.34 1.83 6.46
N LYS A 115 -9.17 0.80 6.28
CA LYS A 115 -10.20 0.42 7.26
C LYS A 115 -9.58 0.16 8.63
N GLU A 116 -8.55 -0.69 8.69
CA GLU A 116 -7.86 -1.00 9.94
C GLU A 116 -7.30 0.26 10.61
N GLN A 117 -6.66 1.17 9.86
CA GLN A 117 -6.12 2.42 10.44
C GLN A 117 -7.21 3.38 10.94
N VAL A 118 -8.35 3.44 10.26
CA VAL A 118 -9.50 4.27 10.66
C VAL A 118 -10.12 3.74 11.96
N GLU A 119 -10.25 2.42 12.07
CA GLU A 119 -10.92 1.75 13.20
C GLU A 119 -10.00 1.56 14.42
N LEU A 120 -8.68 1.46 14.22
CA LEU A 120 -7.70 1.08 15.25
C LEU A 120 -7.82 1.88 16.56
N LEU A 121 -7.97 3.20 16.46
CA LEU A 121 -7.98 4.09 17.62
C LEU A 121 -9.39 4.33 18.20
N GLN A 122 -10.44 3.78 17.59
CA GLN A 122 -11.83 4.01 17.99
C GLN A 122 -12.15 5.51 18.18
N SER A 123 -11.67 6.33 17.23
CA SER A 123 -11.80 7.78 17.27
C SER A 123 -13.27 8.20 17.27
N ARG A 124 -13.60 9.27 18.01
CA ARG A 124 -14.91 9.92 17.92
C ARG A 124 -15.01 10.94 16.78
N LEU A 125 -13.89 11.22 16.10
CA LEU A 125 -13.83 12.25 15.06
C LEU A 125 -14.26 11.71 13.69
N TYR A 126 -14.00 10.43 13.45
CA TYR A 126 -14.19 9.80 12.15
C TYR A 126 -14.41 8.30 12.31
N GLU A 127 -15.08 7.69 11.34
CA GLU A 127 -15.31 6.24 11.28
C GLU A 127 -15.35 5.73 9.84
N TRP A 128 -15.16 4.43 9.66
CA TRP A 128 -15.15 3.82 8.33
C TRP A 128 -16.55 3.85 7.71
N GLY A 129 -16.66 4.46 6.52
CA GLY A 129 -17.90 4.65 5.78
C GLY A 129 -18.14 3.66 4.65
N GLY A 130 -17.16 2.80 4.33
CA GLY A 130 -17.28 1.80 3.27
C GLY A 130 -16.91 2.28 1.87
N ASP A 131 -17.54 1.68 0.86
CA ASP A 131 -17.23 1.89 -0.55
C ASP A 131 -17.76 3.24 -1.06
N ALA A 132 -16.85 4.08 -1.55
CA ALA A 132 -17.19 5.41 -2.06
C ALA A 132 -18.09 5.37 -3.31
N GLU A 133 -18.09 4.29 -4.10
CA GLU A 133 -18.94 4.18 -5.31
C GLU A 133 -20.44 4.07 -4.99
N THR A 134 -20.77 3.52 -3.82
CA THR A 134 -22.16 3.30 -3.38
C THR A 134 -22.57 4.19 -2.22
N PHE A 135 -21.66 5.02 -1.72
CA PHE A 135 -21.89 5.91 -0.59
C PHE A 135 -22.78 7.10 -0.95
N ASP A 136 -23.82 7.34 -0.14
CA ASP A 136 -24.62 8.57 -0.24
C ASP A 136 -23.92 9.73 0.48
N GLY A 137 -23.16 10.50 -0.30
CA GLY A 137 -22.45 11.70 0.18
C GLY A 137 -23.28 12.99 0.19
N SER A 138 -24.61 12.93 0.06
CA SER A 138 -25.46 14.13 -0.05
C SER A 138 -25.78 14.77 1.30
N ALA A 139 -25.85 13.98 2.37
CA ALA A 139 -26.42 14.41 3.65
C ALA A 139 -25.45 15.15 4.58
N ALA A 140 -24.17 14.74 4.62
CA ALA A 140 -23.19 15.25 5.58
C ALA A 140 -21.77 15.29 4.98
N PRO A 141 -20.86 16.11 5.53
CA PRO A 141 -19.45 16.09 5.14
C PRO A 141 -18.81 14.74 5.43
N PHE A 142 -17.91 14.31 4.54
CA PHE A 142 -17.16 13.07 4.63
C PHE A 142 -15.73 13.27 4.13
N ILE A 143 -14.87 12.28 4.38
CA ILE A 143 -13.52 12.21 3.81
C ILE A 143 -13.52 11.09 2.79
N GLU A 144 -13.16 11.41 1.56
CA GLU A 144 -12.90 10.42 0.53
C GLU A 144 -11.39 10.27 0.31
N VAL A 145 -10.93 9.03 0.38
CA VAL A 145 -9.53 8.65 0.14
C VAL A 145 -9.43 8.15 -1.30
N VAL A 146 -8.56 8.78 -2.09
CA VAL A 146 -8.33 8.44 -3.49
C VAL A 146 -6.89 7.96 -3.67
N THR A 147 -6.69 6.67 -3.90
CA THR A 147 -5.36 6.12 -4.20
C THR A 147 -5.15 6.05 -5.71
N SER A 148 -4.12 6.70 -6.22
CA SER A 148 -3.86 6.79 -7.66
C SER A 148 -2.36 6.84 -7.97
N PRO A 149 -1.77 5.82 -8.62
CA PRO A 149 -2.33 4.52 -8.96
C PRO A 149 -2.81 3.75 -7.73
N ASN A 150 -3.92 3.05 -7.88
CA ASN A 150 -4.60 2.36 -6.81
C ASN A 150 -3.85 1.11 -6.34
N ASN A 151 -4.05 0.77 -5.07
CA ASN A 151 -3.70 -0.51 -4.49
C ASN A 151 -5.00 -1.25 -4.18
N PRO A 152 -5.30 -2.37 -4.87
CA PRO A 152 -4.34 -3.31 -5.44
C PRO A 152 -4.16 -3.25 -6.97
N ASP A 153 -5.10 -2.67 -7.70
CA ASP A 153 -5.28 -2.90 -9.13
C ASP A 153 -4.46 -1.98 -10.06
N GLY A 154 -3.67 -1.05 -9.52
CA GLY A 154 -2.85 -0.13 -10.30
C GLY A 154 -3.62 0.87 -11.17
N SER A 155 -4.94 0.96 -11.04
CA SER A 155 -5.77 1.90 -11.80
C SER A 155 -5.47 3.34 -11.41
N LEU A 156 -5.46 4.25 -12.38
CA LEU A 156 -5.45 5.68 -12.10
C LEU A 156 -6.88 6.11 -11.75
N ARG A 157 -7.06 6.69 -10.56
CA ARG A 157 -8.35 7.06 -9.99
C ARG A 157 -8.48 8.57 -9.76
N GLU A 158 -9.73 8.98 -9.73
CA GLU A 158 -10.24 10.30 -9.32
C GLU A 158 -11.31 10.05 -8.24
N ALA A 159 -11.79 11.11 -7.59
CA ALA A 159 -12.86 10.98 -6.60
C ALA A 159 -14.16 10.45 -7.21
N ALA A 160 -14.73 9.42 -6.58
CA ALA A 160 -15.95 8.74 -6.97
C ALA A 160 -17.22 9.48 -6.50
N VAL A 161 -17.21 10.14 -5.34
CA VAL A 161 -18.41 10.77 -4.76
C VAL A 161 -18.24 12.24 -4.42
N ALA A 162 -17.08 12.68 -3.92
CA ALA A 162 -16.83 14.07 -3.52
C ALA A 162 -17.06 15.06 -4.66
N ASN A 163 -16.60 14.73 -5.87
CA ASN A 163 -16.79 15.57 -7.06
C ASN A 163 -18.26 15.68 -7.51
N LYS A 164 -19.10 14.71 -7.13
CA LYS A 164 -20.52 14.68 -7.47
C LYS A 164 -21.36 15.50 -6.49
N THR A 165 -21.01 15.47 -5.20
CA THR A 165 -21.82 16.08 -4.13
C THR A 165 -21.30 17.43 -3.64
N GLY A 166 -20.01 17.72 -3.82
CA GLY A 166 -19.35 18.93 -3.29
C GLY A 166 -19.15 18.95 -1.77
N ASN A 167 -19.60 17.91 -1.06
CA ASN A 167 -19.52 17.81 0.40
C ASN A 167 -18.29 17.02 0.89
N GLY A 168 -17.57 16.38 -0.02
CA GLY A 168 -16.44 15.51 0.31
C GLY A 168 -15.13 16.27 0.43
N LYS A 169 -14.36 15.98 1.48
CA LYS A 169 -12.96 16.38 1.63
C LYS A 169 -12.07 15.28 1.06
N LEU A 170 -11.02 15.64 0.32
CA LEU A 170 -10.22 14.66 -0.41
C LEU A 170 -8.82 14.47 0.17
N ILE A 171 -8.42 13.21 0.33
CA ILE A 171 -7.03 12.81 0.55
C ILE A 171 -6.59 12.00 -0.66
N HIS A 172 -5.59 12.48 -1.41
CA HIS A 172 -5.01 11.74 -2.51
C HIS A 172 -3.76 11.00 -2.04
N ASP A 173 -3.80 9.68 -2.01
CA ASP A 173 -2.64 8.84 -1.78
C ASP A 173 -1.96 8.53 -3.11
N LEU A 174 -0.82 9.18 -3.33
CA LEU A 174 -0.03 9.12 -4.56
C LEU A 174 1.27 8.34 -4.36
N ALA A 175 1.29 7.39 -3.41
CA ALA A 175 2.47 6.57 -3.12
C ALA A 175 3.09 5.91 -4.36
N TYR A 176 2.26 5.53 -5.35
CA TYR A 176 2.70 4.85 -6.57
C TYR A 176 2.76 5.78 -7.80
N TYR A 177 2.53 7.10 -7.68
CA TYR A 177 2.50 8.02 -8.82
C TYR A 177 3.92 8.43 -9.25
N TRP A 178 4.71 7.44 -9.66
CA TRP A 178 6.09 7.57 -10.08
C TRP A 178 6.32 6.83 -11.42
N PRO A 179 7.30 7.25 -12.25
CA PRO A 179 7.50 6.70 -13.60
C PRO A 179 7.85 5.20 -13.63
N ASN A 180 8.36 4.66 -12.52
CA ASN A 180 8.64 3.24 -12.33
C ASN A 180 7.36 2.36 -12.31
N TYR A 181 6.19 2.93 -12.02
CA TYR A 181 4.93 2.18 -11.96
C TYR A 181 3.93 2.60 -13.04
N THR A 182 3.88 3.89 -13.39
CA THR A 182 2.84 4.43 -14.27
C THR A 182 3.36 5.60 -15.12
N PRO A 183 2.81 5.82 -16.33
CA PRO A 183 3.05 7.06 -17.08
C PRO A 183 2.61 8.30 -16.30
N ILE A 184 3.51 9.26 -16.17
CA ILE A 184 3.21 10.59 -15.62
C ILE A 184 2.47 11.39 -16.70
N THR A 185 1.16 11.48 -16.57
CA THR A 185 0.29 12.09 -17.61
C THR A 185 0.03 13.57 -17.37
N ARG A 186 0.10 14.01 -16.10
CA ARG A 186 0.00 15.40 -15.67
C ARG A 186 0.63 15.54 -14.27
N PRO A 187 1.08 16.74 -13.87
CA PRO A 187 1.33 16.99 -12.46
C PRO A 187 0.01 16.86 -11.68
N ALA A 188 0.03 16.13 -10.58
CA ALA A 188 -1.07 16.07 -9.64
C ALA A 188 -1.17 17.40 -8.88
N ASP A 189 -2.39 17.94 -8.75
CA ASP A 189 -2.62 19.26 -8.16
C ASP A 189 -3.85 19.25 -7.23
N TYR A 190 -3.78 18.41 -6.18
CA TYR A 190 -4.88 18.22 -5.22
C TYR A 190 -4.61 18.89 -3.88
N ASP A 191 -5.65 19.03 -3.04
CA ASP A 191 -5.56 19.75 -1.76
C ASP A 191 -4.63 19.08 -0.74
N ILE A 192 -4.68 17.75 -0.67
CA ILE A 192 -3.80 16.92 0.15
C ILE A 192 -3.28 15.77 -0.72
N MET A 193 -1.97 15.74 -0.92
CA MET A 193 -1.28 14.69 -1.67
C MET A 193 -0.26 13.98 -0.78
N LEU A 194 -0.42 12.68 -0.59
CA LEU A 194 0.47 11.85 0.23
C LEU A 194 1.46 11.09 -0.65
N PHE A 195 2.73 11.14 -0.27
CA PHE A 195 3.81 10.39 -0.92
C PHE A 195 4.66 9.66 0.14
N THR A 196 5.45 8.70 -0.33
CA THR A 196 6.32 7.91 0.53
C THR A 196 7.64 7.55 -0.15
N LEU A 197 8.74 7.70 0.58
CA LEU A 197 10.07 7.26 0.12
C LEU A 197 10.08 5.75 -0.16
N THR A 198 9.25 5.01 0.57
CA THR A 198 9.11 3.56 0.45
C THR A 198 8.87 3.14 -1.00
N LYS A 199 7.86 3.72 -1.65
CA LYS A 199 7.46 3.35 -3.02
C LYS A 199 8.16 4.17 -4.08
N CYS A 200 8.70 5.33 -3.73
CA CYS A 200 9.56 6.08 -4.63
C CYS A 200 10.90 5.35 -4.88
N THR A 201 11.63 4.97 -3.83
CA THR A 201 13.04 4.52 -3.96
C THR A 201 13.34 3.17 -3.33
N GLY A 202 12.39 2.54 -2.64
CA GLY A 202 12.60 1.24 -1.99
C GLY A 202 13.04 1.32 -0.52
N HIS A 203 13.24 2.50 0.04
CA HIS A 203 13.73 2.67 1.40
C HIS A 203 12.62 2.56 2.45
N ALA A 204 11.93 1.41 2.49
CA ALA A 204 10.81 1.15 3.39
C ALA A 204 11.17 1.35 4.87
N GLY A 205 12.35 0.87 5.27
CA GLY A 205 12.86 0.94 6.64
C GLY A 205 13.22 2.35 7.12
N SER A 206 13.42 3.33 6.21
CA SER A 206 13.65 4.73 6.60
C SER A 206 12.42 5.40 7.20
N ARG A 207 11.23 4.83 6.99
CA ARG A 207 9.97 5.36 7.50
C ARG A 207 9.77 6.85 7.20
N ILE A 208 10.06 7.29 5.97
CA ILE A 208 9.81 8.68 5.54
C ILE A 208 8.66 8.72 4.53
N GLY A 209 7.70 9.59 4.81
CA GLY A 209 6.71 10.07 3.85
C GLY A 209 6.52 11.58 4.00
N TRP A 210 5.85 12.17 3.02
CA TRP A 210 5.54 13.59 3.03
C TRP A 210 4.14 13.85 2.48
N ALA A 211 3.50 14.88 3.00
CA ALA A 211 2.26 15.42 2.48
C ALA A 211 2.53 16.78 1.84
N LEU A 212 2.00 17.01 0.64
CA LEU A 212 1.85 18.34 0.06
C LEU A 212 0.42 18.80 0.36
N VAL A 213 0.30 19.93 1.06
CA VAL A 213 -0.97 20.42 1.59
C VAL A 213 -1.17 21.89 1.19
N LYS A 214 -2.24 22.19 0.47
CA LYS A 214 -2.54 23.57 0.04
C LYS A 214 -3.02 24.46 1.19
N ASP A 215 -3.92 23.94 2.03
CA ASP A 215 -4.47 24.69 3.16
C ASP A 215 -3.49 24.69 4.35
N VAL A 216 -3.02 25.88 4.71
CA VAL A 216 -2.09 26.09 5.83
C VAL A 216 -2.65 25.64 7.18
N GLU A 217 -3.95 25.76 7.42
CA GLU A 217 -4.57 25.37 8.69
C GLU A 217 -4.70 23.84 8.79
N VAL A 218 -4.95 23.17 7.66
CA VAL A 218 -4.85 21.70 7.59
C VAL A 218 -3.41 21.26 7.83
N ALA A 219 -2.44 21.90 7.19
CA ALA A 219 -1.02 21.58 7.37
C ALA A 219 -0.58 21.75 8.84
N LYS A 220 -0.95 22.86 9.49
CA LYS A 220 -0.69 23.09 10.93
C LYS A 220 -1.31 22.02 11.82
N LYS A 221 -2.54 21.57 11.52
CA LYS A 221 -3.18 20.48 12.28
C LYS A 221 -2.51 19.13 12.07
N MET A 222 -2.05 18.85 10.85
CA MET A 222 -1.24 17.66 10.58
C MET A 222 0.08 17.73 11.35
N THR A 223 0.77 18.87 11.38
CA THR A 223 1.97 19.07 12.21
C THR A 223 1.65 18.92 13.70
N THR A 224 0.51 19.45 14.17
CA THR A 224 0.08 19.31 15.56
C THR A 224 -0.10 17.84 15.93
N PHE A 225 -0.73 17.04 15.08
CA PHE A 225 -0.84 15.60 15.26
C PHE A 225 0.55 14.97 15.41
N MET A 226 1.47 15.24 14.47
CA MET A 226 2.84 14.72 14.49
C MET A 226 3.63 15.15 15.74
N GLN A 227 3.46 16.39 16.18
CA GLN A 227 4.08 16.91 17.39
C GLN A 227 3.61 16.14 18.63
N ILE A 228 2.30 15.90 18.76
CA ILE A 228 1.73 15.24 19.94
C ILE A 228 2.01 13.74 19.94
N THR A 229 1.99 13.09 18.78
CA THR A 229 2.14 11.62 18.72
C THR A 229 3.60 11.17 18.81
N THR A 230 4.53 11.90 18.20
CA THR A 230 5.92 11.44 18.05
C THR A 230 6.98 12.53 18.20
N ILE A 231 6.58 13.78 18.47
CA ILE A 231 7.50 14.93 18.55
C ILE A 231 8.31 15.06 17.23
N GLY A 232 7.60 14.96 16.10
CA GLY A 232 8.20 15.05 14.77
C GLY A 232 8.70 13.70 14.23
N VAL A 233 9.78 13.75 13.44
CA VAL A 233 10.34 12.60 12.69
C VAL A 233 11.85 12.54 12.89
N SER A 234 12.41 11.33 13.00
CA SER A 234 13.86 11.08 13.16
C SER A 234 14.70 11.90 12.17
N LYS A 235 15.62 12.70 12.70
CA LYS A 235 16.53 13.56 11.95
C LYS A 235 17.42 12.77 11.00
N ASP A 236 18.01 11.69 11.51
CA ASP A 236 18.83 10.76 10.72
C ASP A 236 18.06 10.20 9.52
N SER A 237 16.79 9.84 9.71
CA SER A 237 15.94 9.33 8.65
C SER A 237 15.65 10.41 7.60
N GLN A 238 15.45 11.67 8.04
CA GLN A 238 15.25 12.82 7.16
C GLN A 238 16.51 13.13 6.34
N LEU A 239 17.68 13.21 6.97
CA LEU A 239 18.97 13.48 6.29
C LEU A 239 19.30 12.38 5.28
N ARG A 240 19.08 11.11 5.64
CA ARG A 240 19.25 9.98 4.72
C ARG A 240 18.30 10.07 3.54
N ALA A 241 17.02 10.37 3.80
CA ALA A 241 16.02 10.52 2.75
C ALA A 241 16.32 11.69 1.81
N ALA A 242 16.74 12.84 2.36
CA ALA A 242 17.16 14.00 1.59
C ALA A 242 18.27 13.63 0.62
N LYS A 243 19.34 12.97 1.12
CA LYS A 243 20.46 12.55 0.28
C LYS A 243 20.04 11.58 -0.84
N ILE A 244 19.18 10.61 -0.54
CA ILE A 244 18.68 9.65 -1.53
C ILE A 244 17.88 10.37 -2.61
N LEU A 245 16.95 11.24 -2.22
CA LEU A 245 16.12 12.00 -3.16
C LEU A 245 16.96 12.95 -4.01
N ASP A 246 17.97 13.59 -3.43
CA ASP A 246 18.90 14.44 -4.18
C ASP A 246 19.68 13.68 -5.24
N VAL A 247 20.17 12.47 -4.91
CA VAL A 247 20.87 11.61 -5.88
C VAL A 247 19.92 11.18 -7.00
N VAL A 248 18.67 10.85 -6.69
CA VAL A 248 17.65 10.54 -7.71
C VAL A 248 17.37 11.75 -8.60
N ALA A 249 17.21 12.94 -8.01
CA ALA A 249 16.90 14.13 -8.77
C ALA A 249 18.07 14.59 -9.64
N GLU A 250 19.29 14.53 -9.11
CA GLU A 250 20.53 14.80 -9.86
C GLU A 250 20.68 13.84 -11.04
N ASP A 251 20.41 12.55 -10.84
CA ASP A 251 20.43 11.55 -11.89
C ASP A 251 19.38 11.82 -13.00
N CYS A 252 18.20 12.32 -12.62
CA CYS A 252 17.19 12.76 -13.58
C CYS A 252 17.65 13.98 -14.41
N GLU A 253 18.28 14.95 -13.77
CA GLU A 253 18.81 16.14 -14.45
C GLU A 253 19.98 15.79 -15.39
N GLN A 254 20.91 14.95 -14.94
CA GLN A 254 22.06 14.49 -15.73
C GLN A 254 21.64 13.71 -16.98
N HIS A 255 20.53 12.97 -16.89
CA HIS A 255 20.01 12.16 -17.98
C HIS A 255 18.69 12.69 -18.56
N ALA A 256 18.44 14.01 -18.48
CA ALA A 256 17.19 14.62 -18.98
C ALA A 256 16.92 14.32 -20.47
N ALA A 257 17.97 14.12 -21.28
CA ALA A 257 17.85 13.76 -22.70
C ALA A 257 17.49 12.27 -22.92
N ASP A 258 17.68 11.41 -21.91
CA ASP A 258 17.44 9.97 -21.99
C ASP A 258 16.98 9.43 -20.63
N ALA A 259 15.69 9.63 -20.34
CA ALA A 259 15.05 9.20 -19.10
C ALA A 259 15.24 7.71 -18.78
N ASP A 260 15.58 6.88 -19.77
CA ASP A 260 15.82 5.44 -19.64
C ASP A 260 17.12 5.06 -18.95
N LYS A 261 18.03 6.02 -18.76
CA LYS A 261 19.27 5.89 -17.97
C LYS A 261 19.11 6.33 -16.52
N THR A 262 17.98 6.96 -16.19
CA THR A 262 17.70 7.39 -14.82
C THR A 262 17.32 6.20 -13.94
N PHE A 263 17.39 6.37 -12.62
CA PHE A 263 16.82 5.45 -11.63
C PHE A 263 15.40 5.02 -11.99
N PHE A 264 14.54 5.98 -12.36
CA PHE A 264 13.16 5.71 -12.74
C PHE A 264 13.05 4.97 -14.07
N GLY A 265 13.94 5.26 -15.02
CA GLY A 265 14.05 4.57 -16.31
C GLY A 265 14.45 3.10 -16.17
N GLU A 266 15.52 2.83 -15.43
CA GLU A 266 15.97 1.47 -15.12
C GLU A 266 14.91 0.70 -14.33
N SER A 267 14.34 1.33 -13.29
CA SER A 267 13.27 0.74 -12.48
C SER A 267 12.02 0.42 -13.31
N ARG A 268 11.62 1.29 -14.24
CA ARG A 268 10.50 1.07 -15.15
C ARG A 268 10.74 -0.15 -16.05
N LYS A 269 11.95 -0.30 -16.60
CA LYS A 269 12.32 -1.46 -17.43
C LYS A 269 12.22 -2.76 -16.63
N LEU A 270 12.79 -2.77 -15.42
CA LEU A 270 12.70 -3.92 -14.51
C LEU A 270 11.24 -4.28 -14.19
N MET A 271 10.40 -3.30 -13.87
CA MET A 271 8.97 -3.55 -13.62
C MET A 271 8.26 -4.07 -14.87
N ALA A 272 8.56 -3.54 -16.05
CA ALA A 272 7.98 -4.01 -17.31
C ALA A 272 8.36 -5.47 -17.61
N GLU A 273 9.63 -5.85 -17.41
CA GLU A 273 10.11 -7.23 -17.57
C GLU A 273 9.41 -8.20 -16.62
N ARG A 274 9.24 -7.82 -15.35
CA ARG A 274 8.48 -8.64 -14.38
C ARG A 274 7.01 -8.80 -14.78
N TRP A 275 6.38 -7.74 -15.28
CA TRP A 275 5.00 -7.83 -15.78
C TRP A 275 4.86 -8.66 -17.05
N GLU A 276 5.85 -8.64 -17.94
CA GLU A 276 5.90 -9.51 -19.13
C GLU A 276 5.99 -10.97 -18.72
N LYS A 277 6.92 -11.33 -17.82
CA LYS A 277 7.06 -12.68 -17.27
C LYS A 277 5.77 -13.17 -16.60
N LEU A 278 5.13 -12.34 -15.77
CA LEU A 278 3.85 -12.68 -15.14
C LEU A 278 2.74 -12.91 -16.18
N ARG A 279 2.63 -12.03 -17.17
CA ARG A 279 1.61 -12.16 -18.22
C ARG A 279 1.80 -13.43 -19.04
N GLU A 280 3.04 -13.81 -19.35
CA GLU A 280 3.33 -15.06 -20.06
C GLU A 280 2.99 -16.27 -19.16
N ALA A 281 3.33 -16.24 -17.88
CA ALA A 281 3.05 -17.34 -16.95
C ALA A 281 1.55 -17.67 -16.78
N VAL A 282 0.67 -16.66 -16.91
CA VAL A 282 -0.79 -16.82 -16.82
C VAL A 282 -1.49 -16.89 -18.17
N LYS A 283 -0.78 -16.75 -19.29
CA LYS A 283 -1.35 -16.60 -20.63
C LYS A 283 -2.19 -17.78 -21.07
N ASP A 284 -1.72 -18.99 -20.76
CA ASP A 284 -2.39 -20.26 -21.07
C ASP A 284 -3.30 -20.74 -19.92
N LYS A 285 -3.44 -19.90 -18.88
CA LYS A 285 -4.26 -20.16 -17.68
C LYS A 285 -5.41 -19.18 -17.58
N LYS A 286 -5.92 -18.68 -18.71
CA LYS A 286 -7.08 -17.76 -18.73
C LYS A 286 -8.33 -18.39 -18.12
N ASP A 287 -8.39 -19.71 -18.15
CA ASP A 287 -9.39 -20.53 -17.49
C ASP A 287 -9.19 -20.67 -15.98
N VAL A 288 -8.12 -20.13 -15.41
CA VAL A 288 -7.86 -20.14 -13.95
C VAL A 288 -7.76 -18.73 -13.43
N PHE A 289 -6.96 -17.88 -14.09
CA PHE A 289 -6.68 -16.52 -13.68
C PHE A 289 -6.81 -15.52 -14.83
N THR A 290 -7.25 -14.31 -14.50
CA THR A 290 -7.13 -13.14 -15.36
C THR A 290 -6.35 -12.03 -14.65
N LEU A 291 -5.76 -11.14 -15.46
CA LEU A 291 -5.03 -9.97 -15.01
C LEU A 291 -5.63 -8.70 -15.65
N PRO A 292 -5.59 -7.56 -14.95
CA PRO A 292 -5.96 -6.28 -15.52
C PRO A 292 -5.17 -5.95 -16.78
N LYS A 293 -5.87 -5.32 -17.72
CA LYS A 293 -5.30 -4.75 -18.95
C LYS A 293 -5.12 -3.26 -18.75
N TYR A 294 -3.90 -2.77 -18.97
CA TYR A 294 -3.60 -1.34 -18.88
C TYR A 294 -3.35 -0.75 -20.26
N PRO A 295 -4.01 0.36 -20.62
CA PRO A 295 -3.75 1.04 -21.88
C PRO A 295 -2.38 1.71 -21.86
N LYS A 296 -1.72 1.79 -23.03
CA LYS A 296 -0.54 2.64 -23.21
C LYS A 296 -0.94 4.10 -23.04
N ARG A 297 -0.15 4.88 -22.31
CA ARG A 297 -0.32 6.34 -22.18
C ARG A 297 1.00 7.04 -22.42
N TYR A 298 0.93 8.29 -22.89
CA TYR A 298 2.09 9.15 -23.00
C TYR A 298 2.56 9.55 -21.60
N CYS A 299 3.88 9.49 -21.38
CA CYS A 299 4.51 9.91 -20.13
C CYS A 299 5.30 11.19 -20.39
N ASN A 300 4.94 12.27 -19.70
CA ASN A 300 5.60 13.58 -19.80
C ASN A 300 7.05 13.52 -19.28
N PHE A 301 7.32 12.67 -18.27
CA PHE A 301 8.68 12.49 -17.74
C PHE A 301 9.62 11.86 -18.77
N SER A 302 9.21 10.78 -19.44
CA SER A 302 10.10 10.03 -20.33
C SER A 302 9.92 10.34 -21.82
N GLY A 303 8.94 11.18 -22.17
CA GLY A 303 8.64 11.61 -23.53
C GLY A 303 8.11 10.50 -24.45
N ARG A 304 7.56 9.40 -23.90
CA ARG A 304 7.22 8.18 -24.64
C ARG A 304 5.95 7.50 -24.16
N TYR A 305 5.39 6.65 -25.00
CA TYR A 305 4.23 5.81 -24.67
C TYR A 305 4.67 4.48 -24.06
N PHE A 306 4.13 4.13 -22.89
CA PHE A 306 4.27 2.80 -22.30
C PHE A 306 3.04 2.39 -21.48
N GLN A 307 2.90 1.10 -21.20
CA GLN A 307 1.84 0.59 -20.32
C GLN A 307 2.27 0.72 -18.86
N PRO A 308 1.36 1.06 -17.94
CA PRO A 308 1.61 0.90 -16.50
C PRO A 308 2.15 -0.50 -16.16
N ALA A 309 3.09 -0.53 -15.23
CA ALA A 309 3.64 -1.73 -14.61
C ALA A 309 3.52 -1.57 -13.07
N PRO A 310 2.30 -1.72 -12.51
CA PRO A 310 2.04 -1.46 -11.10
C PRO A 310 2.90 -2.30 -10.14
N ALA A 311 3.01 -1.84 -8.90
CA ALA A 311 3.75 -2.56 -7.85
C ALA A 311 3.13 -3.92 -7.47
N PHE A 312 1.88 -4.18 -7.88
CA PHE A 312 1.16 -5.41 -7.55
C PHE A 312 0.45 -6.00 -8.75
N GLY A 313 0.51 -7.32 -8.88
CA GLY A 313 -0.41 -8.09 -9.71
C GLY A 313 -1.73 -8.26 -8.97
N TRP A 314 -2.83 -7.96 -9.65
CA TRP A 314 -4.18 -8.16 -9.14
C TRP A 314 -4.81 -9.30 -9.93
N LEU A 315 -4.80 -10.50 -9.36
CA LEU A 315 -5.30 -11.70 -10.05
C LEU A 315 -6.75 -11.91 -9.68
N GLU A 316 -7.56 -12.23 -10.67
CA GLU A 316 -8.94 -12.68 -10.52
C GLU A 316 -9.01 -14.15 -10.94
N CYS A 317 -9.56 -15.02 -10.10
CA CYS A 317 -9.88 -16.39 -10.48
C CYS A 317 -11.34 -16.53 -10.94
N LYS A 318 -11.69 -17.69 -11.50
CA LYS A 318 -13.05 -18.02 -11.92
C LYS A 318 -14.07 -17.91 -10.78
N GLU A 319 -15.34 -17.80 -11.16
CA GLU A 319 -16.45 -17.84 -10.21
C GLU A 319 -16.44 -19.15 -9.39
N GLY A 320 -16.79 -19.06 -8.11
CA GLY A 320 -16.73 -20.19 -7.17
C GLY A 320 -15.35 -20.45 -6.53
N CYS A 321 -14.26 -19.85 -7.05
CA CYS A 321 -12.91 -20.07 -6.54
C CYS A 321 -12.47 -18.99 -5.53
N ASP A 322 -11.73 -19.38 -4.48
CA ASP A 322 -10.98 -18.46 -3.63
C ASP A 322 -9.53 -18.35 -4.15
N ALA A 323 -9.18 -17.19 -4.71
CA ALA A 323 -7.87 -16.96 -5.30
C ALA A 323 -6.73 -17.07 -4.27
N SER A 324 -6.95 -16.63 -3.03
CA SER A 324 -5.92 -16.67 -2.00
C SER A 324 -5.71 -18.10 -1.50
N ALA A 325 -6.78 -18.89 -1.37
CA ALA A 325 -6.70 -20.31 -1.01
C ALA A 325 -6.02 -21.13 -2.10
N LEU A 326 -6.39 -20.91 -3.37
CA LEU A 326 -5.76 -21.56 -4.53
C LEU A 326 -4.25 -21.26 -4.56
N MET A 327 -3.86 -20.00 -4.41
CA MET A 327 -2.44 -19.64 -4.36
C MET A 327 -1.70 -20.28 -3.17
N LYS A 328 -2.36 -20.38 -2.01
CA LYS A 328 -1.80 -21.03 -0.82
C LYS A 328 -1.57 -22.53 -1.04
N ALA A 329 -2.46 -23.23 -1.73
CA ALA A 329 -2.29 -24.64 -2.10
C ALA A 329 -1.01 -24.86 -2.93
N HIS A 330 -0.65 -23.88 -3.76
CA HIS A 330 0.61 -23.87 -4.51
C HIS A 330 1.79 -23.20 -3.77
N ASN A 331 1.72 -23.12 -2.44
CA ASN A 331 2.73 -22.54 -1.56
C ASN A 331 3.04 -21.04 -1.81
N VAL A 332 2.10 -20.30 -2.39
CA VAL A 332 2.22 -18.86 -2.64
C VAL A 332 1.29 -18.11 -1.70
N LEU A 333 1.83 -17.46 -0.66
CA LEU A 333 1.03 -16.61 0.21
C LEU A 333 0.79 -15.26 -0.46
N THR A 334 -0.47 -14.90 -0.60
CA THR A 334 -0.94 -13.67 -1.24
C THR A 334 -1.87 -12.92 -0.29
N ARG A 335 -2.42 -11.77 -0.70
CA ARG A 335 -3.43 -11.06 0.11
C ARG A 335 -4.79 -11.12 -0.59
N GLY A 336 -5.74 -11.83 0.02
CA GLY A 336 -7.07 -12.06 -0.54
C GLY A 336 -7.93 -10.80 -0.67
N GLY A 337 -8.84 -10.84 -1.66
CA GLY A 337 -9.65 -9.72 -2.12
C GLY A 337 -10.58 -9.12 -1.08
N GLU A 338 -11.06 -9.94 -0.15
CA GLU A 338 -11.94 -9.51 0.95
C GLU A 338 -11.32 -8.41 1.81
N THR A 339 -9.99 -8.45 1.99
CA THR A 339 -9.27 -7.40 2.71
C THR A 339 -9.25 -6.06 1.97
N PHE A 340 -9.50 -6.06 0.65
CA PHE A 340 -9.59 -4.86 -0.19
C PHE A 340 -11.04 -4.42 -0.45
N GLY A 341 -12.01 -5.05 0.20
CA GLY A 341 -13.44 -4.72 0.04
C GLY A 341 -14.12 -5.37 -1.17
N VAL A 342 -13.56 -6.45 -1.73
CA VAL A 342 -14.16 -7.20 -2.86
C VAL A 342 -14.21 -8.70 -2.56
N SER A 343 -14.74 -9.53 -3.47
CA SER A 343 -14.88 -10.97 -3.27
C SER A 343 -13.53 -11.71 -3.14
N SER A 344 -13.56 -12.90 -2.52
CA SER A 344 -12.44 -13.85 -2.43
C SER A 344 -11.87 -14.32 -3.78
N ARG A 345 -12.60 -14.08 -4.89
CA ARG A 345 -12.12 -14.32 -6.27
C ARG A 345 -10.88 -13.53 -6.64
N TYR A 346 -10.51 -12.51 -5.86
CA TYR A 346 -9.34 -11.69 -6.14
C TYR A 346 -8.20 -11.96 -5.16
N THR A 347 -6.98 -11.81 -5.62
CA THR A 347 -5.81 -11.75 -4.74
C THR A 347 -4.73 -10.81 -5.26
N ARG A 348 -4.05 -10.12 -4.32
CA ARG A 348 -2.94 -9.22 -4.61
C ARG A 348 -1.60 -9.93 -4.42
N ILE A 349 -0.73 -9.77 -5.41
CA ILE A 349 0.63 -10.31 -5.45
C ILE A 349 1.64 -9.18 -5.56
N SER A 350 2.65 -9.19 -4.70
CA SER A 350 3.77 -8.24 -4.77
C SER A 350 4.68 -8.48 -5.97
N MET A 351 4.86 -7.46 -6.80
CA MET A 351 5.79 -7.46 -7.94
C MET A 351 7.13 -6.80 -7.61
N ILE A 352 7.28 -6.33 -6.36
CA ILE A 352 8.37 -5.47 -5.91
C ILE A 352 9.28 -6.15 -4.87
N GLY A 353 9.16 -7.47 -4.70
CA GLY A 353 10.05 -8.29 -3.86
C GLY A 353 11.41 -8.58 -4.52
N ARG A 354 12.21 -9.44 -3.88
CA ARG A 354 13.54 -9.83 -4.41
C ARG A 354 13.41 -10.63 -5.71
N GLU A 355 14.46 -10.61 -6.53
CA GLU A 355 14.45 -11.35 -7.80
C GLU A 355 14.25 -12.85 -7.60
N GLU A 356 14.98 -13.47 -6.67
CA GLU A 356 14.85 -14.90 -6.36
C GLU A 356 13.44 -15.29 -5.91
N GLU A 357 12.77 -14.41 -5.15
CA GLU A 357 11.38 -14.62 -4.74
C GLU A 357 10.45 -14.52 -5.94
N PHE A 358 10.63 -13.50 -6.78
CA PHE A 358 9.84 -13.27 -7.97
C PHE A 358 9.95 -14.44 -8.96
N GLU A 359 11.16 -14.90 -9.30
CA GLU A 359 11.37 -16.02 -10.22
C GLU A 359 10.72 -17.30 -9.68
N ARG A 360 10.89 -17.60 -8.39
CA ARG A 360 10.24 -18.75 -7.75
C ARG A 360 8.71 -18.66 -7.77
N PHE A 361 8.15 -17.45 -7.72
CA PHE A 361 6.72 -17.25 -7.92
C PHE A 361 6.29 -17.53 -9.36
N ILE A 362 7.05 -17.02 -10.34
CA ILE A 362 6.78 -17.28 -11.76
C ILE A 362 6.81 -18.79 -12.05
N GLU A 363 7.77 -19.53 -11.51
CA GLU A 363 7.82 -20.99 -11.62
C GLU A 363 6.56 -21.66 -11.04
N ARG A 364 6.15 -21.26 -9.83
CA ARG A 364 4.98 -21.84 -9.14
C ARG A 364 3.67 -21.55 -9.86
N ILE A 365 3.44 -20.29 -10.24
CA ILE A 365 2.22 -19.92 -10.95
C ILE A 365 2.16 -20.54 -12.34
N SER A 366 3.32 -20.77 -12.97
CA SER A 366 3.40 -21.49 -14.25
C SER A 366 2.98 -22.95 -14.14
N GLY A 367 3.16 -23.58 -12.97
CA GLY A 367 2.78 -24.96 -12.71
C GLY A 367 1.35 -25.18 -12.19
N ILE A 368 0.57 -24.12 -11.98
CA ILE A 368 -0.85 -24.25 -11.57
C ILE A 368 -1.64 -24.81 -12.76
N GLN A 369 -2.26 -25.97 -12.57
CA GLN A 369 -3.14 -26.58 -13.56
C GLN A 369 -4.58 -26.10 -13.35
N CYS A 370 -5.40 -26.16 -14.41
CA CYS A 370 -6.84 -26.05 -14.26
C CYS A 370 -7.30 -27.23 -13.40
N VAL A 371 -8.06 -26.97 -12.34
CA VAL A 371 -8.86 -28.03 -11.71
C VAL A 371 -10.05 -28.20 -12.63
N ASP A 372 -10.09 -29.32 -13.36
CA ASP A 372 -11.32 -29.72 -14.06
C ASP A 372 -12.27 -30.24 -12.98
N GLU A 373 -13.54 -29.82 -13.02
CA GLU A 373 -14.59 -30.18 -12.04
C GLU A 373 -14.91 -31.70 -11.98
N GLU A 374 -14.14 -32.55 -12.67
CA GLU A 374 -14.34 -34.01 -12.71
C GLU A 374 -13.56 -34.76 -11.60
N ASP A 375 -12.60 -34.12 -10.92
CA ASP A 375 -11.77 -34.81 -9.90
C ASP A 375 -12.39 -34.81 -8.48
N GLU A 376 -13.52 -34.13 -8.24
CA GLU A 376 -14.23 -34.21 -6.94
C GLU A 376 -15.14 -35.45 -6.83
N GLU A 377 -15.47 -36.13 -7.93
CA GLU A 377 -16.29 -37.36 -7.88
C GLU A 377 -15.47 -38.65 -7.68
N GLU A 378 -14.14 -38.66 -7.93
CA GLU A 378 -13.32 -39.87 -7.74
C GLU A 378 -12.81 -40.07 -6.29
N GLU A 379 -12.74 -39.04 -5.45
CA GLU A 379 -12.32 -39.20 -4.03
C GLU A 379 -13.48 -39.65 -3.10
N GLU A 380 -14.75 -39.49 -3.47
CA GLU A 380 -15.88 -40.00 -2.66
C GLU A 380 -16.21 -41.49 -2.92
N GLU A 381 -15.74 -42.09 -4.03
CA GLU A 381 -15.98 -43.53 -4.30
C GLU A 381 -14.95 -44.49 -3.65
N GLU A 382 -13.77 -44.02 -3.24
CA GLU A 382 -12.74 -44.87 -2.63
C GLU A 382 -12.91 -45.14 -1.11
N GLU A 383 -13.81 -44.44 -0.40
CA GLU A 383 -14.14 -44.73 1.01
C GLU A 383 -15.36 -45.66 1.22
N GLY A 384 -15.76 -46.42 0.20
CA GLY A 384 -16.85 -47.40 0.30
C GLY A 384 -16.44 -48.80 0.78
N PHE A 385 -15.91 -48.97 2.01
CA PHE A 385 -15.61 -50.32 2.54
C PHE A 385 -16.70 -50.92 3.47
N VAL A 386 -17.45 -51.85 2.89
CA VAL A 386 -17.88 -53.17 3.41
C VAL A 386 -18.57 -53.24 4.79
N VAL A 387 -19.89 -53.45 4.75
CA VAL A 387 -20.68 -53.99 5.87
C VAL A 387 -20.51 -55.52 5.93
N MET A 388 -19.78 -56.02 6.93
CA MET A 388 -19.77 -57.44 7.31
C MET A 388 -20.79 -57.68 8.43
N ASN A 389 -21.76 -58.56 8.18
CA ASN A 389 -22.69 -59.09 9.17
C ASN A 389 -21.96 -59.98 10.19
N GLY A 390 -22.16 -59.73 11.48
CA GLY A 390 -21.69 -60.58 12.57
C GLY A 390 -22.42 -60.30 13.88
N ASN A 391 -23.44 -61.12 14.16
CA ASN A 391 -24.12 -61.22 15.45
C ASN A 391 -23.12 -61.51 16.59
N ASN A 392 -23.17 -60.77 17.70
CA ASN A 392 -23.37 -61.31 19.05
C ASN A 392 -23.47 -60.19 20.09
N GLY A 393 -24.38 -60.39 21.05
CA GLY A 393 -24.89 -59.36 21.94
C GLY A 393 -23.98 -58.96 23.10
N GLY A 394 -24.47 -57.99 23.87
CA GLY A 394 -23.85 -57.52 25.09
C GLY A 394 -24.31 -56.11 25.42
N ASP A 395 -25.02 -55.98 26.53
CA ASP A 395 -25.65 -54.77 27.07
C ASP A 395 -24.78 -53.51 27.06
N VAL A 396 -25.38 -52.36 26.71
CA VAL A 396 -24.90 -51.07 27.20
C VAL A 396 -26.06 -50.25 27.75
N ILE A 397 -25.98 -50.10 29.06
CA ILE A 397 -26.80 -49.30 29.97
C ILE A 397 -26.65 -47.81 29.63
N ARG A 398 -27.78 -47.09 29.55
CA ARG A 398 -27.83 -45.63 29.66
C ARG A 398 -27.54 -45.22 31.11
N LEU A 399 -26.55 -44.35 31.31
CA LEU A 399 -26.51 -43.41 32.43
C LEU A 399 -25.94 -42.08 31.94
N GLY A 400 -26.65 -41.01 32.27
CA GLY A 400 -26.21 -39.63 32.04
C GLY A 400 -25.49 -39.04 33.25
N ASN A 401 -25.36 -37.72 33.14
CA ASN A 401 -25.01 -36.69 34.13
C ASN A 401 -23.53 -36.32 34.37
N GLU A 402 -23.27 -35.08 33.95
CA GLU A 402 -22.77 -33.94 34.76
C GLU A 402 -21.36 -33.93 35.36
N ASN A 403 -20.75 -32.75 35.14
CA ASN A 403 -19.91 -31.93 36.02
C ASN A 403 -18.36 -32.00 35.95
N SER A 404 -17.84 -30.86 35.48
CA SER A 404 -16.96 -29.91 36.22
C SER A 404 -15.43 -30.01 36.12
N ASN A 405 -14.84 -28.81 36.23
CA ASN A 405 -13.44 -28.42 36.51
C ASN A 405 -12.43 -28.54 35.36
N SER A 406 -11.40 -27.69 35.22
CA SER A 406 -11.01 -26.33 35.67
C SER A 406 -9.57 -26.10 35.13
N HIS A 407 -9.02 -24.89 35.28
CA HIS A 407 -7.62 -24.45 35.03
C HIS A 407 -7.28 -24.08 33.56
N GLY A 408 -6.61 -22.95 33.26
CA GLY A 408 -5.98 -21.95 34.13
C GLY A 408 -5.57 -20.69 33.33
N LYS A 409 -5.54 -19.56 34.05
CA LYS A 409 -4.99 -18.25 33.61
C LYS A 409 -3.50 -18.18 33.94
N TRP A 410 -2.72 -17.63 33.02
CA TRP A 410 -1.37 -17.06 33.14
C TRP A 410 -1.30 -16.03 31.97
N LEU A 411 -0.85 -14.77 32.06
CA LEU A 411 0.29 -14.19 32.77
C LEU A 411 0.11 -12.67 33.00
N GLU A 412 0.90 -12.21 33.95
CA GLU A 412 0.96 -10.90 34.61
C GLU A 412 1.63 -9.77 33.80
N GLN A 413 1.39 -8.59 34.35
CA GLN A 413 2.02 -7.29 34.16
C GLN A 413 3.56 -7.31 34.25
N VAL A 414 4.19 -6.42 33.48
CA VAL A 414 5.54 -5.91 33.78
C VAL A 414 5.49 -4.39 33.65
N GLU A 415 5.54 -3.70 34.78
CA GLU A 415 6.02 -2.33 34.93
C GLU A 415 7.48 -2.39 35.38
N VAL A 416 8.36 -1.59 34.77
CA VAL A 416 9.62 -1.16 35.39
C VAL A 416 9.90 0.29 35.01
N GLN A 417 10.09 1.07 36.09
CA GLN A 417 10.64 2.43 36.31
C GLN A 417 11.18 3.26 35.15
#